data_AF-A0A8H5G239-F1
#
_entry.id   AF-A0A8H5G239-F1
#
_cell.length_a   1.000
_cell.length_b   1.000
_cell.length_c   1.000
_cell.angle_alpha   90.00
_cell.angle_beta   90.00
_cell.angle_gamma   90.00
#
_symmetry.space_group_name_H-M   'P 1'
#
loop_
_entity.id
_entity.type
_entity.pdbx_description
1 polymer ?
#
loop_
_entity_poly.entity_id
_entity_poly.type
_entity_poly.pdbx_seq_one_letter_code
_entity_poly.pdbx_strand_id
1 'polypeptide(L)'
;MAEQSSMHKLLIINLVQQESTSSMMPLPQRHPSTTLKNEIIPLRAMKAHEKQYIKDITNWATASNEDGAILPPYWMKGPAAVGKSAVAQTCARRLNTSGSLAAAFFFSINGRRKDHTRFFPTLAYQLSTTLSEYRDIVNRKVSIDKTPVKKTLPFQFRSLIVEPFQELSEQGKGGRRRVIVIDGLDECENTNAQMEIIASSIRAGSVPFRWAVFSREESHIVSAFASFIEPSLCHSVLLPISRQADGEIELYLRGGFEDML
;
A
#
# COMPACT_ATOMS: atom_id res chain seq x y z
N MET A 1 -28.68 15.45 -18.13
CA MET A 1 -28.06 15.00 -16.86
C MET A 1 -27.32 13.66 -16.96
N ALA A 2 -27.53 12.82 -17.99
CA ALA A 2 -26.79 11.55 -18.16
C ALA A 2 -25.41 11.70 -18.84
N GLU A 3 -25.19 12.71 -19.69
CA GLU A 3 -23.93 12.87 -20.45
C GLU A 3 -22.74 13.40 -19.64
N GLN A 4 -22.96 14.24 -18.61
CA GLN A 4 -21.88 14.70 -17.73
C GLN A 4 -21.31 13.55 -16.87
N SER A 5 -22.13 12.57 -16.49
CA SER A 5 -21.69 11.37 -15.74
C SER A 5 -20.72 10.48 -16.55
N SER A 6 -20.88 10.44 -17.88
CA SER A 6 -19.99 9.66 -18.78
C SER A 6 -18.64 10.34 -19.04
N MET A 7 -18.59 11.68 -19.16
CA MET A 7 -17.33 12.44 -19.30
C MET A 7 -16.48 12.40 -18.02
N HIS A 8 -17.11 12.36 -16.84
CA HIS A 8 -16.42 12.28 -15.54
C HIS A 8 -15.81 10.92 -15.24
N LYS A 9 -16.41 9.83 -15.75
CA LYS A 9 -15.77 8.49 -15.75
C LYS A 9 -14.49 8.50 -16.60
N LEU A 10 -14.50 9.19 -17.74
CA LEU A 10 -13.40 9.19 -18.70
C LEU A 10 -12.12 9.89 -18.20
N LEU A 11 -12.24 10.91 -17.35
CA LEU A 11 -11.08 11.69 -16.89
C LEU A 11 -10.17 10.92 -15.92
N ILE A 12 -10.71 9.93 -15.21
CA ILE A 12 -9.95 9.17 -14.20
C ILE A 12 -9.67 7.71 -14.64
N ILE A 13 -10.52 7.14 -15.49
CA ILE A 13 -10.32 5.78 -16.04
C ILE A 13 -9.05 5.67 -16.91
N ASN A 14 -8.63 6.74 -17.59
CA ASN A 14 -7.47 6.72 -18.51
C ASN A 14 -6.09 6.54 -17.84
N LEU A 15 -6.00 6.37 -16.52
CA LEU A 15 -4.71 6.40 -15.80
C LEU A 15 -4.25 5.07 -15.15
N VAL A 16 -5.07 4.00 -15.08
CA VAL A 16 -4.75 2.90 -14.12
C VAL A 16 -4.91 1.44 -14.60
N GLN A 17 -5.52 1.11 -15.73
CA GLN A 17 -5.83 -0.31 -15.98
C GLN A 17 -4.66 -1.19 -16.46
N GLN A 18 -4.54 -2.38 -15.81
CA GLN A 18 -4.42 -3.78 -16.31
C GLN A 18 -3.61 -4.63 -15.30
N GLU A 19 -3.85 -5.90 -14.92
CA GLU A 19 -4.99 -6.83 -14.81
C GLU A 19 -4.53 -8.02 -13.88
N SER A 20 -5.41 -8.91 -13.42
CA SER A 20 -5.16 -10.03 -12.44
C SER A 20 -5.61 -11.40 -12.97
N THR A 21 -5.10 -12.54 -12.47
CA THR A 21 -5.79 -13.88 -12.29
C THR A 21 -4.89 -14.86 -11.45
N SER A 22 -5.28 -15.39 -10.26
CA SER A 22 -6.05 -16.61 -9.82
C SER A 22 -5.25 -17.95 -9.77
N SER A 23 -5.08 -18.67 -8.64
CA SER A 23 -5.91 -19.83 -8.16
C SER A 23 -5.41 -20.44 -6.80
N MET A 24 -6.25 -21.22 -6.09
CA MET A 24 -6.21 -21.66 -4.64
C MET A 24 -5.62 -23.07 -4.35
N MET A 25 -5.14 -23.34 -3.11
CA MET A 25 -5.08 -24.66 -2.37
C MET A 25 -4.60 -24.51 -0.88
N PRO A 26 -4.78 -25.50 0.04
CA PRO A 26 -5.16 -25.30 1.47
C PRO A 26 -4.04 -25.26 2.56
N LEU A 27 -4.45 -24.95 3.82
CA LEU A 27 -3.69 -24.59 5.04
C LEU A 27 -3.12 -25.78 5.86
N PRO A 28 -2.01 -25.59 6.60
CA PRO A 28 -2.09 -25.82 8.07
C PRO A 28 -1.19 -24.96 9.00
N GLN A 29 -1.76 -24.68 10.19
CA GLN A 29 -1.29 -24.62 11.59
C GLN A 29 0.00 -23.87 12.06
N ARG A 30 -0.15 -23.20 13.21
CA ARG A 30 0.73 -22.20 13.89
C ARG A 30 1.93 -22.81 14.61
N HIS A 31 3.09 -22.12 14.62
CA HIS A 31 4.09 -22.14 15.71
C HIS A 31 4.96 -20.85 15.72
N PRO A 32 5.66 -20.53 16.84
CA PRO A 32 5.87 -19.17 17.33
C PRO A 32 7.15 -18.49 16.85
N SER A 33 7.13 -17.15 16.95
CA SER A 33 8.14 -16.19 16.52
C SER A 33 9.51 -16.39 17.16
N THR A 34 10.57 -16.33 16.37
CA THR A 34 11.94 -16.10 16.87
C THR A 34 12.68 -15.16 15.94
N THR A 35 13.25 -14.12 16.53
CA THR A 35 14.08 -13.05 15.96
C THR A 35 15.27 -13.63 15.19
N LEU A 36 15.42 -13.34 13.89
CA LEU A 36 16.59 -13.76 13.11
C LEU A 36 17.26 -12.55 12.42
N LYS A 37 18.49 -12.27 12.86
CA LYS A 37 19.45 -11.35 12.23
C LYS A 37 20.00 -12.02 10.98
N ASN A 38 19.88 -11.39 9.81
CA ASN A 38 20.60 -11.69 8.56
C ASN A 38 20.89 -13.18 8.28
N GLU A 39 19.93 -14.07 8.54
CA GLU A 39 20.06 -15.49 8.21
C GLU A 39 19.64 -15.75 6.77
N ILE A 40 20.42 -16.61 6.10
CA ILE A 40 20.13 -17.12 4.76
C ILE A 40 18.98 -18.12 4.89
N ILE A 41 17.83 -17.82 4.30
CA ILE A 41 16.62 -18.66 4.41
C ILE A 41 16.43 -19.50 3.13
N PRO A 42 16.26 -20.85 3.22
CA PRO A 42 15.96 -21.72 2.08
C PRO A 42 14.66 -21.36 1.34
N LEU A 43 14.54 -21.61 0.04
CA LEU A 43 13.38 -21.14 -0.76
C LEU A 43 12.02 -21.70 -0.32
N ARG A 44 11.95 -22.98 0.08
CA ARG A 44 10.72 -23.57 0.65
C ARG A 44 10.31 -22.88 1.95
N ALA A 45 11.29 -22.54 2.80
CA ALA A 45 11.05 -21.73 3.98
C ALA A 45 10.59 -20.33 3.56
N MET A 46 11.16 -19.70 2.53
CA MET A 46 10.69 -18.40 2.02
C MET A 46 9.22 -18.38 1.61
N LYS A 47 8.71 -19.40 0.90
CA LYS A 47 7.27 -19.46 0.56
C LYS A 47 6.38 -19.58 1.81
N ALA A 48 6.86 -20.27 2.85
CA ALA A 48 6.19 -20.32 4.15
C ALA A 48 6.29 -18.97 4.89
N HIS A 49 7.44 -18.31 4.84
CA HIS A 49 7.66 -16.98 5.40
C HIS A 49 6.82 -15.92 4.68
N GLU A 50 6.70 -15.94 3.36
CA GLU A 50 5.83 -15.05 2.58
C GLU A 50 4.38 -15.16 3.04
N LYS A 51 3.88 -16.39 3.18
CA LYS A 51 2.54 -16.64 3.76
C LYS A 51 2.41 -16.09 5.18
N GLN A 52 3.44 -16.23 5.99
CA GLN A 52 3.47 -15.72 7.36
C GLN A 52 3.46 -14.18 7.38
N TYR A 53 4.30 -13.51 6.58
CA TYR A 53 4.32 -12.06 6.44
C TYR A 53 2.97 -11.51 5.96
N ILE A 54 2.36 -12.13 4.95
CA ILE A 54 1.02 -11.74 4.47
C ILE A 54 0.00 -11.87 5.60
N LYS A 55 0.06 -12.96 6.37
CA LYS A 55 -0.84 -13.18 7.51
C LYS A 55 -0.62 -12.13 8.59
N ASP A 56 0.62 -11.80 8.91
CA ASP A 56 0.96 -10.81 9.94
C ASP A 56 0.48 -9.41 9.55
N ILE A 57 0.73 -8.99 8.30
CA ILE A 57 0.20 -7.72 7.77
C ILE A 57 -1.32 -7.71 7.78
N THR A 58 -1.97 -8.82 7.38
CA THR A 58 -3.44 -8.89 7.38
C THR A 58 -4.00 -8.80 8.80
N ASN A 59 -3.38 -9.48 9.77
CA ASN A 59 -3.78 -9.42 11.17
C ASN A 59 -3.58 -8.01 11.74
N TRP A 60 -2.43 -7.38 11.49
CA TRP A 60 -2.19 -5.98 11.86
C TRP A 60 -3.21 -5.04 11.20
N ALA A 61 -3.56 -5.27 9.94
CA ALA A 61 -4.54 -4.48 9.20
C ALA A 61 -5.96 -4.57 9.79
N THR A 62 -6.36 -5.74 10.29
CA THR A 62 -7.71 -6.00 10.80
C THR A 62 -7.82 -6.04 12.32
N ALA A 63 -6.71 -5.87 13.05
CA ALA A 63 -6.71 -5.89 14.51
C ALA A 63 -7.72 -4.88 15.08
N SER A 64 -8.64 -5.35 15.92
CA SER A 64 -9.55 -4.49 16.68
C SER A 64 -8.74 -3.74 17.73
N ASN A 65 -8.72 -2.42 17.67
CA ASN A 65 -8.16 -1.63 18.77
C ASN A 65 -9.34 -1.26 19.67
N GLU A 66 -9.40 -1.89 20.84
CA GLU A 66 -10.42 -1.64 21.87
C GLU A 66 -10.25 -0.22 22.48
N ASP A 67 -9.02 0.32 22.47
CA ASP A 67 -8.69 1.59 23.15
C ASP A 67 -8.66 2.82 22.23
N GLY A 68 -9.09 2.71 20.97
CA GLY A 68 -9.05 3.84 20.03
C GLY A 68 -7.64 4.28 19.60
N ALA A 69 -6.58 3.62 20.08
CA ALA A 69 -5.19 3.92 19.72
C ALA A 69 -4.96 3.88 18.21
N ILE A 70 -4.24 4.88 17.68
CA ILE A 70 -3.78 4.90 16.28
C ILE A 70 -2.70 3.83 16.14
N LEU A 71 -2.88 2.86 15.24
CA LEU A 71 -1.79 1.92 14.97
C LEU A 71 -0.70 2.63 14.16
N PRO A 72 0.55 2.37 14.50
CA PRO A 72 1.66 2.86 13.70
C PRO A 72 1.61 2.29 12.28
N PRO A 73 2.15 2.99 11.28
CA PRO A 73 2.34 2.41 9.95
C PRO A 73 3.14 1.11 10.02
N TYR A 74 2.75 0.15 9.19
CA TYR A 74 3.50 -1.08 8.96
C TYR A 74 4.51 -0.83 7.86
N TRP A 75 5.79 -0.97 8.14
CA TRP A 75 6.84 -0.80 7.14
C TRP A 75 7.56 -2.12 6.87
N MET A 76 7.31 -2.71 5.70
CA MET A 76 8.09 -3.84 5.21
C MET A 76 9.29 -3.35 4.42
N LYS A 77 10.48 -3.62 4.93
CA LYS A 77 11.73 -3.16 4.35
C LYS A 77 12.59 -4.30 3.85
N GLY A 78 13.42 -4.05 2.85
CA GLY A 78 14.38 -5.02 2.37
C GLY A 78 14.92 -4.71 0.98
N PRO A 79 15.94 -5.43 0.49
CA PRO A 79 16.61 -5.16 -0.78
C PRO A 79 15.71 -5.34 -2.02
N ALA A 80 16.20 -4.93 -3.19
CA ALA A 80 15.51 -5.21 -4.45
C ALA A 80 15.31 -6.72 -4.66
N ALA A 81 14.28 -7.10 -5.41
CA ALA A 81 14.02 -8.49 -5.83
C ALA A 81 13.77 -9.53 -4.72
N VAL A 82 13.64 -9.15 -3.44
CA VAL A 82 13.33 -10.10 -2.34
C VAL A 82 11.84 -10.43 -2.19
N GLY A 83 10.99 -10.00 -3.13
CA GLY A 83 9.55 -10.34 -3.15
C GLY A 83 8.61 -9.38 -2.42
N LYS A 84 9.06 -8.19 -2.00
CA LYS A 84 8.21 -7.19 -1.32
C LYS A 84 6.93 -6.86 -2.11
N SER A 85 7.06 -6.60 -3.41
CA SER A 85 5.92 -6.29 -4.28
C SER A 85 4.92 -7.44 -4.39
N ALA A 86 5.38 -8.69 -4.41
CA ALA A 86 4.52 -9.87 -4.42
C ALA A 86 3.70 -9.99 -3.12
N VAL A 87 4.34 -9.73 -1.97
CA VAL A 87 3.66 -9.64 -0.68
C VAL A 87 2.65 -8.50 -0.68
N ALA A 88 3.05 -7.29 -1.10
CA ALA A 88 2.18 -6.12 -1.14
C ALA A 88 0.92 -6.35 -1.99
N GLN A 89 1.09 -6.89 -3.20
CA GLN A 89 -0.02 -7.23 -4.10
C GLN A 89 -0.95 -8.28 -3.50
N THR A 90 -0.39 -9.32 -2.88
CA THR A 90 -1.20 -10.38 -2.26
C THR A 90 -1.97 -9.85 -1.05
N CYS A 91 -1.34 -9.02 -0.21
CA CYS A 91 -2.00 -8.32 0.89
C CYS A 91 -3.14 -7.43 0.39
N ALA A 92 -2.88 -6.57 -0.62
CA ALA A 92 -3.90 -5.70 -1.20
C ALA A 92 -5.11 -6.50 -1.72
N ARG A 93 -4.87 -7.61 -2.44
CA ARG A 93 -5.94 -8.48 -2.93
C ARG A 93 -6.77 -9.11 -1.81
N ARG A 94 -6.12 -9.60 -0.74
CA ARG A 94 -6.82 -10.17 0.43
C ARG A 94 -7.65 -9.11 1.14
N LEU A 95 -7.09 -7.93 1.37
CA LEU A 95 -7.78 -6.80 2.00
C LEU A 95 -8.95 -6.30 1.16
N ASN A 96 -8.82 -6.32 -0.18
CA ASN A 96 -9.92 -5.98 -1.07
C ASN A 96 -11.06 -6.99 -0.96
N THR A 97 -10.72 -8.29 -0.93
CA THR A 97 -11.70 -9.38 -0.78
C THR A 97 -12.43 -9.30 0.57
N SER A 98 -11.76 -8.89 1.64
CA SER A 98 -12.36 -8.71 2.97
C SER A 98 -13.08 -7.36 3.15
N GLY A 99 -13.08 -6.48 2.13
CA GLY A 99 -13.65 -5.13 2.22
C GLY A 99 -12.89 -4.18 3.15
N SER A 100 -11.63 -4.48 3.46
CA SER A 100 -10.77 -3.69 4.35
C SER A 100 -9.79 -2.79 3.59
N LEU A 101 -9.58 -3.00 2.28
CA LEU A 101 -8.74 -2.14 1.46
C LEU A 101 -9.46 -0.80 1.18
N ALA A 102 -8.76 0.30 1.45
CA ALA A 102 -9.18 1.64 1.04
C ALA A 102 -8.66 1.98 -0.35
N ALA A 103 -7.36 1.79 -0.55
CA ALA A 103 -6.68 2.04 -1.81
C ALA A 103 -5.32 1.34 -1.81
N ALA A 104 -4.74 1.14 -2.99
CA ALA A 104 -3.37 0.69 -3.16
C ALA A 104 -2.65 1.50 -4.24
N PHE A 105 -1.38 1.82 -4.02
CA PHE A 105 -0.53 2.46 -5.01
C PHE A 105 0.81 1.72 -5.10
N PHE A 106 1.16 1.30 -6.31
CA PHE A 106 2.39 0.59 -6.60
C PHE A 106 3.26 1.52 -7.43
N PHE A 107 4.26 2.13 -6.80
CA PHE A 107 5.26 2.91 -7.54
C PHE A 107 6.02 1.97 -8.49
N SER A 108 6.45 2.55 -9.61
CA SER A 108 7.29 1.84 -10.57
C SER A 108 8.18 2.83 -11.28
N ILE A 109 9.46 2.47 -11.45
CA ILE A 109 10.39 3.22 -12.32
C ILE A 109 9.89 3.33 -13.77
N ASN A 110 9.00 2.42 -14.18
CA ASN A 110 8.45 2.35 -15.52
C ASN A 110 7.16 3.18 -15.66
N GLY A 111 7.07 3.92 -16.76
CA GLY A 111 5.89 4.69 -17.11
C GLY A 111 5.61 5.85 -16.14
N ARG A 112 4.33 6.04 -15.80
CA ARG A 112 3.87 7.20 -15.02
C ARG A 112 3.82 6.96 -13.51
N ARG A 113 4.15 5.76 -13.04
CA ARG A 113 3.97 5.39 -11.63
C ARG A 113 5.11 5.84 -10.72
N LYS A 114 6.20 6.40 -11.26
CA LYS A 114 7.25 7.10 -10.51
C LYS A 114 6.88 8.54 -10.10
N ASP A 115 5.90 9.12 -10.78
CA ASP A 115 5.45 10.52 -10.61
C ASP A 115 4.59 10.66 -9.35
N HIS A 116 5.21 11.19 -8.29
CA HIS A 116 4.60 11.41 -7.00
C HIS A 116 3.33 12.28 -7.03
N THR A 117 3.18 13.17 -8.01
CA THR A 117 2.01 14.06 -8.10
C THR A 117 0.70 13.31 -8.32
N ARG A 118 0.79 12.02 -8.71
CA ARG A 118 -0.34 11.12 -8.95
C ARG A 118 -0.78 10.37 -7.72
N PHE A 119 0.04 10.33 -6.67
CA PHE A 119 -0.17 9.47 -5.51
C PHE A 119 -1.52 9.72 -4.85
N PHE A 120 -1.73 10.89 -4.24
CA PHE A 120 -3.00 11.21 -3.57
C PHE A 120 -4.21 11.30 -4.50
N PRO A 121 -4.12 11.86 -5.72
CA PRO A 121 -5.23 11.83 -6.69
C PRO A 121 -5.68 10.39 -7.02
N THR A 122 -4.73 9.46 -7.13
CA THR A 122 -5.04 8.05 -7.40
C THR A 122 -5.72 7.38 -6.20
N LEU A 123 -5.26 7.66 -4.97
CA LEU A 123 -5.93 7.16 -3.77
C LEU A 123 -7.36 7.71 -3.66
N ALA A 124 -7.54 9.02 -3.87
CA ALA A 124 -8.85 9.68 -3.84
C ALA A 124 -9.81 9.09 -4.88
N TYR A 125 -9.30 8.76 -6.07
CA TYR A 125 -10.11 8.06 -7.06
C TYR A 125 -10.57 6.68 -6.58
N GLN A 126 -9.66 5.84 -6.10
CA GLN A 126 -9.99 4.49 -5.62
C GLN A 126 -10.97 4.52 -4.44
N LEU A 127 -10.84 5.51 -3.56
CA LEU A 127 -11.80 5.74 -2.50
C LEU A 127 -13.18 6.11 -3.08
N SER A 128 -13.22 6.97 -4.09
CA SER A 128 -14.46 7.39 -4.75
C SER A 128 -15.20 6.27 -5.49
N THR A 129 -14.50 5.19 -5.89
CA THR A 129 -15.15 4.04 -6.53
C THR A 129 -15.78 3.08 -5.52
N THR A 130 -15.35 3.13 -4.25
CA THR A 130 -15.81 2.22 -3.18
C THR A 130 -16.65 2.91 -2.10
N LEU A 131 -16.63 4.25 -2.04
CA LEU A 131 -17.34 5.07 -1.06
C LEU A 131 -18.15 6.16 -1.78
N SER A 132 -19.45 5.96 -1.91
CA SER A 132 -20.36 6.91 -2.56
C SER A 132 -20.35 8.28 -1.90
N GLU A 133 -20.39 8.34 -0.58
CA GLU A 133 -20.46 9.61 0.16
C GLU A 133 -19.15 10.38 0.09
N TYR A 134 -18.02 9.67 0.17
CA TYR A 134 -16.71 10.26 -0.07
C TYR A 134 -16.63 10.87 -1.48
N ARG A 135 -17.08 10.11 -2.49
CA ARG A 135 -17.10 10.56 -3.88
C ARG A 135 -17.92 11.84 -4.03
N ASP A 136 -19.08 11.92 -3.41
CA ASP A 136 -19.97 13.08 -3.53
C ASP A 136 -19.33 14.33 -2.91
N ILE A 137 -18.64 14.19 -1.77
CA ILE A 137 -17.88 15.26 -1.13
C ILE A 137 -16.71 15.71 -2.02
N VAL A 138 -15.91 14.78 -2.52
CA VAL A 138 -14.76 15.10 -3.38
C VAL A 138 -15.21 15.74 -4.69
N ASN A 139 -16.27 15.23 -5.32
CA ASN A 139 -16.83 15.82 -6.54
C ASN A 139 -17.29 17.26 -6.31
N ARG A 140 -17.98 17.51 -5.19
CA ARG A 140 -18.38 18.88 -4.81
C ARG A 140 -17.16 19.78 -4.64
N LYS A 141 -16.12 19.34 -3.92
CA LYS A 141 -14.89 20.13 -3.72
C LYS A 141 -14.15 20.40 -5.03
N VAL A 142 -13.97 19.38 -5.87
CA VAL A 142 -13.25 19.51 -7.16
C VAL A 142 -14.04 20.32 -8.18
N SER A 143 -15.38 20.36 -8.07
CA SER A 143 -16.22 21.24 -8.91
C SER A 143 -15.94 22.73 -8.65
N ILE A 144 -15.53 23.07 -7.42
CA ILE A 144 -15.19 24.43 -6.99
C ILE A 144 -13.73 24.74 -7.30
N ASP A 145 -12.81 23.84 -6.91
CA ASP A 145 -11.37 23.99 -7.15
C ASP A 145 -10.80 22.75 -7.87
N LYS A 146 -10.42 22.93 -9.14
CA LYS A 146 -9.82 21.87 -9.98
C LYS A 146 -8.31 21.78 -9.84
N THR A 147 -7.68 22.66 -9.07
CA THR A 147 -6.22 22.74 -8.93
C THR A 147 -5.57 21.74 -7.97
N PRO A 148 -6.24 21.02 -7.04
CA PRO A 148 -5.56 20.17 -6.06
C PRO A 148 -4.55 19.19 -6.66
N VAL A 149 -4.86 18.58 -7.81
CA VAL A 149 -3.99 17.64 -8.52
C VAL A 149 -2.65 18.22 -9.00
N LYS A 150 -2.52 19.56 -9.02
CA LYS A 150 -1.29 20.29 -9.40
C LYS A 150 -0.59 20.94 -8.21
N LYS A 151 -1.13 20.78 -7.00
CA LYS A 151 -0.58 21.36 -5.76
C LYS A 151 0.40 20.40 -5.09
N THR A 152 1.03 20.86 -4.02
CA THR A 152 1.99 20.09 -3.22
C THR A 152 1.34 18.87 -2.57
N LEU A 153 2.13 17.83 -2.27
CA LEU A 153 1.64 16.61 -1.61
C LEU A 153 0.90 16.87 -0.29
N PRO A 154 1.37 17.75 0.62
CA PRO A 154 0.62 18.08 1.83
C PRO A 154 -0.76 18.68 1.55
N PHE A 155 -0.86 19.55 0.53
CA PHE A 155 -2.14 20.12 0.13
C PHE A 155 -3.06 19.06 -0.48
N GLN A 156 -2.52 18.18 -1.33
CA GLN A 156 -3.28 17.07 -1.91
C GLN A 156 -3.79 16.12 -0.81
N PHE A 157 -2.93 15.73 0.13
CA PHE A 157 -3.33 14.88 1.26
C PHE A 157 -4.45 15.51 2.07
N ARG A 158 -4.30 16.78 2.44
CA ARG A 158 -5.31 17.50 3.20
C ARG A 158 -6.63 17.60 2.44
N SER A 159 -6.61 18.17 1.24
CA SER A 159 -7.82 18.51 0.48
C SER A 159 -8.55 17.28 -0.09
N LEU A 160 -7.82 16.25 -0.47
CA LEU A 160 -8.39 15.05 -1.09
C LEU A 160 -8.64 13.93 -0.07
N ILE A 161 -7.86 13.81 0.99
CA ILE A 161 -7.98 12.68 1.92
C ILE A 161 -8.52 13.14 3.28
N VAL A 162 -7.84 14.08 3.95
CA VAL A 162 -8.19 14.43 5.34
C VAL A 162 -9.55 15.12 5.44
N GLU A 163 -9.72 16.25 4.76
CA GLU A 163 -10.94 17.04 4.92
C GLU A 163 -12.21 16.32 4.44
N PRO A 164 -12.21 15.54 3.33
CA PRO A 164 -13.40 14.76 2.97
C PRO A 164 -13.75 13.69 4.01
N PHE A 165 -12.76 13.08 4.67
CA PHE A 165 -13.03 12.10 5.73
C PHE A 165 -13.45 12.74 7.05
N GLN A 166 -12.98 13.96 7.34
CA GLN A 166 -13.49 14.74 8.46
C GLN A 166 -14.98 15.04 8.27
N GLU A 167 -15.38 15.49 7.10
CA GLU A 167 -16.79 15.75 6.78
C GLU A 167 -17.65 14.47 6.87
N LEU A 168 -17.13 13.31 6.40
CA LEU A 168 -17.81 12.03 6.59
C LEU A 168 -17.96 11.66 8.07
N SER A 169 -16.93 11.92 8.87
CA SER A 169 -16.94 11.65 10.30
C SER A 169 -17.99 12.50 11.02
N GLU A 170 -18.10 13.79 10.67
CA GLU A 170 -19.12 14.71 11.18
C GLU A 170 -20.55 14.24 10.84
N GLN A 171 -20.72 13.57 9.70
CA GLN A 171 -21.99 12.95 9.29
C GLN A 171 -22.25 11.58 9.93
N GLY A 172 -21.36 11.09 10.81
CA GLY A 172 -21.45 9.75 11.42
C GLY A 172 -21.12 8.60 10.46
N LYS A 173 -20.52 8.90 9.30
CA LYS A 173 -20.23 7.94 8.21
C LYS A 173 -18.75 7.58 8.05
N GLY A 174 -17.87 8.05 8.93
CA GLY A 174 -16.43 7.72 8.91
C GLY A 174 -16.08 6.27 9.34
N GLY A 175 -17.08 5.46 9.67
CA GLY A 175 -17.02 4.42 10.71
C GLY A 175 -16.33 3.08 10.41
N ARG A 176 -15.39 2.97 9.46
CA ARG A 176 -14.61 1.72 9.32
C ARG A 176 -13.14 2.01 9.06
N ARG A 177 -12.28 1.40 9.89
CA ARG A 177 -10.84 1.36 9.65
C ARG A 177 -10.57 0.65 8.33
N ARG A 178 -9.75 1.25 7.47
CA ARG A 178 -9.35 0.70 6.17
C ARG A 178 -7.85 0.80 5.99
N VAL A 179 -7.31 0.07 5.02
CA VAL A 179 -5.87 0.02 4.79
C VAL A 179 -5.50 0.64 3.45
N ILE A 180 -4.47 1.47 3.47
CA ILE A 180 -3.78 1.96 2.28
C ILE A 180 -2.47 1.19 2.14
N VAL A 181 -2.28 0.56 0.98
CA VAL A 181 -1.05 -0.18 0.66
C VAL A 181 -0.20 0.66 -0.29
N ILE A 182 1.06 0.87 0.03
CA ILE A 182 2.05 1.57 -0.80
C ILE A 182 3.20 0.61 -1.07
N ASP A 183 3.45 0.29 -2.33
CA ASP A 183 4.60 -0.52 -2.73
C ASP A 183 5.61 0.31 -3.53
N GLY A 184 6.89 -0.03 -3.39
CA GLY A 184 7.99 0.60 -4.12
C GLY A 184 8.21 2.07 -3.79
N LEU A 185 8.01 2.51 -2.53
CA LEU A 185 8.16 3.94 -2.20
C LEU A 185 9.54 4.50 -2.62
N ASP A 186 10.60 3.69 -2.56
CA ASP A 186 11.94 4.03 -3.05
C ASP A 186 12.00 4.29 -4.58
N GLU A 187 11.04 3.80 -5.34
CA GLU A 187 10.93 4.01 -6.80
C GLU A 187 10.20 5.32 -7.16
N CYS A 188 9.72 6.08 -6.16
CA CYS A 188 9.25 7.44 -6.35
C CYS A 188 10.42 8.35 -6.73
N GLU A 189 10.32 9.08 -7.84
CA GLU A 189 11.45 9.82 -8.43
C GLU A 189 11.95 11.02 -7.58
N ASN A 190 11.21 11.40 -6.54
CA ASN A 190 11.52 12.56 -5.71
C ASN A 190 11.66 12.16 -4.23
N THR A 191 12.86 12.33 -3.68
CA THR A 191 13.20 12.04 -2.28
C THR A 191 12.35 12.83 -1.27
N ASN A 192 12.10 14.12 -1.52
CA ASN A 192 11.26 14.94 -0.63
C ASN A 192 9.81 14.44 -0.65
N ALA A 193 9.32 14.02 -1.81
CA ALA A 193 8.00 13.43 -1.93
C ALA A 193 7.87 12.12 -1.14
N GLN A 194 8.90 11.27 -1.15
CA GLN A 194 8.93 10.06 -0.32
C GLN A 194 8.79 10.39 1.18
N MET A 195 9.54 11.39 1.66
CA MET A 195 9.45 11.84 3.05
C MET A 195 8.07 12.41 3.40
N GLU A 196 7.46 13.19 2.50
CA GLU A 196 6.11 13.74 2.71
C GLU A 196 5.02 12.66 2.70
N ILE A 197 5.17 11.61 1.89
CA ILE A 197 4.26 10.45 1.90
C ILE A 197 4.37 9.70 3.23
N ILE A 198 5.58 9.50 3.75
CA ILE A 198 5.81 8.90 5.07
C ILE A 198 5.18 9.77 6.17
N ALA A 199 5.47 11.08 6.16
CA ALA A 199 4.89 12.01 7.13
C ALA A 199 3.35 12.00 7.09
N SER A 200 2.75 11.93 5.91
CA SER A 200 1.29 11.83 5.74
C SER A 200 0.73 10.53 6.31
N SER A 201 1.45 9.42 6.13
CA SER A 201 1.06 8.11 6.68
C SER A 201 1.04 8.08 8.21
N ILE A 202 1.86 8.92 8.85
CA ILE A 202 2.01 9.00 10.31
C ILE A 202 1.05 10.03 10.90
N ARG A 203 0.92 11.21 10.26
CA ARG A 203 0.02 12.30 10.67
C ARG A 203 -1.46 12.02 10.41
N ALA A 204 -1.79 10.85 9.85
CA ALA A 204 -3.14 10.41 9.51
C ALA A 204 -4.08 10.17 10.71
N GLY A 205 -3.74 10.62 11.93
CA GLY A 205 -4.53 10.37 13.14
C GLY A 205 -5.99 10.87 13.10
N SER A 206 -6.33 11.75 12.15
CA SER A 206 -7.69 12.24 11.92
C SER A 206 -8.49 11.47 10.86
N VAL A 207 -7.90 10.46 10.21
CA VAL A 207 -8.55 9.64 9.19
C VAL A 207 -8.49 8.16 9.56
N PRO A 208 -9.49 7.34 9.17
CA PRO A 208 -9.59 5.95 9.58
C PRO A 208 -8.67 5.01 8.76
N PHE A 209 -7.47 5.46 8.39
CA PHE A 209 -6.55 4.70 7.55
C PHE A 209 -5.36 4.15 8.33
N ARG A 210 -5.08 2.87 8.09
CA ARG A 210 -3.79 2.24 8.42
C ARG A 210 -2.95 2.19 7.15
N TRP A 211 -1.65 2.42 7.29
CA TRP A 211 -0.73 2.52 6.16
C TRP A 211 0.26 1.36 6.18
N ALA A 212 0.26 0.55 5.13
CA ALA A 212 1.27 -0.48 4.90
C ALA A 212 2.21 -0.01 3.78
N VAL A 213 3.48 0.18 4.11
CA VAL A 213 4.50 0.71 3.21
C VAL A 213 5.55 -0.36 2.94
N PHE A 214 5.91 -0.53 1.69
CA PHE A 214 6.94 -1.47 1.23
C PHE A 214 8.01 -0.69 0.48
N SER A 215 9.27 -0.81 0.91
CA SER A 215 10.38 -0.08 0.27
C SER A 215 11.75 -0.69 0.57
N ARG A 216 12.78 -0.18 -0.11
CA ARG A 216 14.17 -0.33 0.34
C ARG A 216 14.45 0.51 1.59
N GLU A 217 15.57 0.19 2.25
CA GLU A 217 16.11 0.90 3.41
C GLU A 217 17.05 2.03 2.98
N GLU A 218 16.57 2.94 2.12
CA GLU A 218 17.35 4.13 1.78
C GLU A 218 17.46 5.05 2.99
N SER A 219 18.60 5.74 3.15
CA SER A 219 18.94 6.47 4.38
C SER A 219 17.89 7.51 4.78
N HIS A 220 17.34 8.26 3.81
CA HIS A 220 16.28 9.24 4.07
C HIS A 220 14.93 8.59 4.40
N ILE A 221 14.61 7.40 3.87
CA ILE A 221 13.39 6.66 4.23
C ILE A 221 13.50 6.17 5.68
N VAL A 222 14.64 5.56 6.04
CA VAL A 222 14.94 5.12 7.41
C VAL A 222 14.84 6.31 8.36
N SER A 223 15.49 7.42 8.02
CA SER A 223 15.45 8.65 8.82
C SER A 223 14.04 9.20 8.95
N ALA A 224 13.25 9.24 7.86
CA ALA A 224 11.89 9.75 7.90
C ALA A 224 11.01 8.91 8.83
N PHE A 225 11.05 7.58 8.73
CA PHE A 225 10.34 6.72 9.67
C PHE A 225 10.84 6.91 11.10
N ALA A 226 12.14 7.10 11.35
CA ALA A 226 12.66 7.31 12.70
C ALA A 226 12.35 8.71 13.28
N SER A 227 12.25 9.75 12.45
CA SER A 227 12.05 11.14 12.90
C SER A 227 10.61 11.44 13.32
N PHE A 228 9.64 10.69 12.81
CA PHE A 228 8.22 10.94 13.07
C PHE A 228 7.61 9.98 14.11
N ILE A 229 8.41 9.06 14.63
CA ILE A 229 7.98 7.93 15.43
C ILE A 229 9.00 7.76 16.55
N GLU A 230 8.57 7.86 17.81
CA GLU A 230 9.30 7.21 18.90
C GLU A 230 9.52 5.74 18.50
N PRO A 231 10.70 5.12 18.65
CA PRO A 231 11.01 3.78 18.10
C PRO A 231 9.98 2.67 18.36
N SER A 232 9.06 2.86 19.31
CA SER A 232 7.89 2.01 19.62
C SER A 232 6.65 2.21 18.70
N LEU A 233 6.62 3.21 17.83
CA LEU A 233 5.45 3.60 17.01
C LEU A 233 5.68 3.39 15.49
N CYS A 234 6.57 2.50 15.06
CA CYS A 234 6.60 1.93 13.70
C CYS A 234 6.66 0.41 13.83
N HIS A 235 5.76 -0.31 13.19
CA HIS A 235 5.92 -1.76 13.08
C HIS A 235 6.77 -2.05 11.84
N SER A 236 8.10 -2.08 12.01
CA SER A 236 9.03 -2.37 10.92
C SER A 236 9.39 -3.85 10.85
N VAL A 237 9.38 -4.42 9.64
CA VAL A 237 9.68 -5.84 9.40
C VAL A 237 10.63 -5.96 8.21
N LEU A 238 11.77 -6.61 8.42
CA LEU A 238 12.76 -6.90 7.37
C LEU A 238 12.36 -8.17 6.61
N LEU A 239 12.29 -8.06 5.27
CA LEU A 239 12.20 -9.20 4.37
C LEU A 239 13.62 -9.60 3.94
N PRO A 240 14.15 -10.75 4.41
CA PRO A 240 15.55 -11.13 4.18
C PRO A 240 15.82 -11.53 2.72
N ILE A 241 17.09 -11.46 2.32
CA ILE A 241 17.56 -11.92 1.01
C ILE A 241 17.61 -13.45 1.01
N SER A 242 17.06 -14.09 -0.04
CA SER A 242 17.43 -15.46 -0.36
C SER A 242 18.47 -15.47 -1.47
N ARG A 243 19.65 -16.02 -1.18
CA ARG A 243 20.73 -16.23 -2.15
C ARG A 243 20.65 -17.60 -2.84
N GLN A 244 19.57 -18.35 -2.66
CA GLN A 244 19.32 -19.61 -3.39
C GLN A 244 18.38 -19.44 -4.59
N ALA A 245 17.94 -18.21 -4.87
CA ALA A 245 17.14 -17.92 -6.07
C ALA A 245 17.89 -18.27 -7.36
N ASP A 246 19.22 -18.20 -7.41
CA ASP A 246 19.98 -18.45 -8.65
C ASP A 246 19.86 -19.89 -9.13
N GLY A 247 19.97 -20.88 -8.22
CA GLY A 247 19.85 -22.30 -8.57
C GLY A 247 18.42 -22.75 -8.90
N GLU A 248 17.40 -22.13 -8.27
CA GLU A 248 15.99 -22.46 -8.55
C GLU A 248 15.40 -21.63 -9.70
N ILE A 249 15.92 -20.44 -10.01
CA ILE A 249 15.65 -19.74 -11.28
C ILE A 249 16.21 -20.56 -12.44
N GLU A 250 17.42 -21.12 -12.32
CA GLU A 250 17.97 -22.04 -13.32
C GLU A 250 17.09 -23.29 -13.45
N LEU A 251 16.59 -23.85 -12.34
CA LEU A 251 15.69 -25.01 -12.35
C LEU A 251 14.32 -24.69 -12.98
N TYR A 252 13.75 -23.51 -12.70
CA TYR A 252 12.48 -23.04 -13.28
C TYR A 252 12.62 -22.70 -14.76
N LEU A 253 13.73 -22.06 -15.17
CA LEU A 253 14.03 -21.79 -16.56
C LEU A 253 14.26 -23.10 -17.33
N ARG A 254 15.02 -24.07 -16.78
CA ARG A 254 15.20 -25.39 -17.40
C ARG A 254 13.88 -26.15 -17.53
N GLY A 255 13.05 -26.19 -16.48
CA GLY A 255 11.74 -26.85 -16.53
C GLY A 255 10.76 -26.21 -17.53
N GLY A 256 10.83 -24.89 -17.73
CA GLY A 256 10.01 -24.18 -18.72
C GLY A 256 10.41 -24.41 -20.18
N PHE A 257 11.64 -24.87 -20.46
CA PHE A 257 12.08 -25.24 -21.81
C PHE A 257 11.82 -26.71 -22.15
N GLU A 258 11.62 -27.59 -21.18
CA GLU A 258 11.25 -29.00 -21.40
C GLU A 258 9.78 -29.17 -21.82
N ASP A 259 8.91 -28.20 -21.52
CA ASP A 259 7.50 -28.16 -21.97
C ASP A 259 7.31 -27.53 -23.38
N MET A 260 8.39 -27.21 -24.10
CA MET A 260 8.39 -26.61 -25.45
C MET A 260 9.00 -27.49 -26.56
N LEU A 261 9.32 -28.75 -26.28
CA LEU A 261 9.73 -29.77 -27.27
C LEU A 261 8.75 -30.95 -27.24
#